data_AF-A0A8C4Q1G9-F1
#
_entry.id   AF-A0A8C4Q1G9-F1
#
_cell.length_a   1.000
_cell.length_b   1.000
_cell.length_c   1.000
_cell.angle_alpha   90.00
_cell.angle_beta   90.00
_cell.angle_gamma   90.00
#
_symmetry.space_group_name_H-M   'P 1'
#
loop_
_entity.id
_entity.type
_entity.pdbx_description
1 polymer ?
#
loop_
_entity_poly.entity_id
_entity_poly.type
_entity_poly.pdbx_seq_one_letter_code
_entity_poly.pdbx_strand_id
1 'polypeptide(L)'
;MVKELGKLASGVEKGSYNGRQERESRNECGFEVDHNKIWLVKLLTRLYYCCLFSEMLLKATSRIEVREGAKDNLPDDASLAAAKSIHDMVEPLGEEDLLIVLISGGGSSLLPSPAPPITLSEKRHVTKLMASRGATIAELNMLRRELSCLKGGGLAQLAFPAQMLSVIISDAIGDPLEVIASGPTVPNPTGPTECLDVLEKLGISNLVPSVTNYLQRKLAAEARSHRSAPQSFAHVHNVIVGNNKLALEAAEQCATSLGYSTLVLSTSIMGDVRAVAHFYRKLTTVACRLLTVCTSGSPPEDLVGTLQDVESAAITVGLRTFPSKRLIALAQTAAAHGCGLCLLAGGETTVEVRGRGKGGRNQELAMRVACEMDACLATHELSLDDFNLTFLAAGTDGQDGPTEAAGAVIHPGSLGQARALGLDPFVFLSHSDSFGFFSAMGGQNLVLTGFTGTNVMDLHLLMVYPRSQDASAFQQ
;
A
#
# COMPACT_ATOMS: atom_id res chain seq x y z
N MET A 1 -1.09 -2.46 -31.97
CA MET A 1 -2.28 -3.03 -31.31
C MET A 1 -3.12 -3.80 -32.33
N VAL A 2 -3.70 -3.16 -33.34
CA VAL A 2 -4.47 -3.83 -34.42
C VAL A 2 -3.68 -4.92 -35.18
N LYS A 3 -2.40 -4.69 -35.50
CA LYS A 3 -1.53 -5.71 -36.13
C LYS A 3 -1.15 -6.90 -35.24
N GLU A 4 -1.22 -6.75 -33.92
CA GLU A 4 -0.93 -7.84 -32.97
C GLU A 4 -2.18 -8.66 -32.68
N LEU A 5 -3.37 -8.03 -32.70
CA LEU A 5 -4.65 -8.73 -32.57
C LEU A 5 -4.91 -9.70 -33.75
N GLY A 6 -4.46 -9.36 -34.96
CA GLY A 6 -4.59 -10.23 -36.14
C GLY A 6 -3.76 -11.53 -36.10
N LYS A 7 -2.79 -11.66 -35.19
CA LYS A 7 -1.98 -12.88 -35.01
C LYS A 7 -2.59 -13.88 -34.02
N LEU A 8 -3.65 -13.49 -33.29
CA LEU A 8 -4.29 -14.30 -32.24
C LEU A 8 -5.06 -15.53 -32.76
N ALA A 9 -5.37 -15.60 -34.05
CA ALA A 9 -6.31 -16.58 -34.59
C ALA A 9 -5.69 -17.85 -35.21
N SER A 10 -4.36 -18.04 -35.20
CA SER A 10 -3.72 -19.01 -36.11
C SER A 10 -2.67 -19.97 -35.53
N GLY A 11 -2.75 -20.40 -34.26
CA GLY A 11 -1.80 -21.43 -33.82
C GLY A 11 -2.09 -22.09 -32.47
N VAL A 12 -2.56 -23.34 -32.50
CA VAL A 12 -2.53 -24.26 -31.35
C VAL A 12 -2.27 -25.69 -31.85
N GLU A 13 -1.08 -26.24 -31.56
CA GLU A 13 -0.80 -27.68 -31.60
C GLU A 13 -0.49 -28.19 -30.18
N LYS A 14 -1.07 -29.34 -29.82
CA LYS A 14 -1.07 -29.93 -28.47
C LYS A 14 0.07 -30.93 -28.29
N GLY A 15 0.77 -30.87 -27.15
CA GLY A 15 1.70 -31.90 -26.67
C GLY A 15 1.35 -32.35 -25.24
N SER A 16 1.24 -33.65 -25.02
CA SER A 16 0.84 -34.30 -23.76
C SER A 16 2.04 -34.60 -22.85
N TYR A 17 1.89 -34.45 -21.52
CA TYR A 17 2.85 -34.98 -20.54
C TYR A 17 2.15 -35.61 -19.33
N ASN A 18 2.63 -36.79 -18.93
CA ASN A 18 2.10 -37.66 -17.85
C ASN A 18 2.69 -37.29 -16.48
N GLY A 19 1.86 -37.38 -15.44
CA GLY A 19 2.22 -37.11 -14.05
C GLY A 19 2.74 -38.31 -13.24
N ARG A 20 3.22 -38.00 -12.02
CA ARG A 20 3.36 -38.93 -10.89
C ARG A 20 3.07 -38.17 -9.58
N GLN A 21 2.24 -38.76 -8.73
CA GLN A 21 1.87 -38.30 -7.38
C GLN A 21 2.81 -38.90 -6.33
N GLU A 22 3.07 -38.14 -5.27
CA GLU A 22 3.51 -38.64 -3.96
C GLU A 22 2.54 -38.17 -2.86
N ARG A 23 2.26 -39.09 -1.93
CA ARG A 23 1.37 -38.96 -0.77
C ARG A 23 2.17 -38.56 0.46
N GLU A 24 1.54 -37.83 1.39
CA GLU A 24 1.68 -37.86 2.87
C GLU A 24 0.96 -36.60 3.44
N SER A 25 0.40 -36.49 4.64
CA SER A 25 -0.02 -37.35 5.76
C SER A 25 -0.85 -36.43 6.68
N ARG A 26 -1.94 -36.93 7.29
CA ARG A 26 -2.85 -36.15 8.17
C ARG A 26 -2.24 -35.89 9.55
N ASN A 27 -2.59 -34.76 10.17
CA ASN A 27 -2.61 -34.60 11.62
C ASN A 27 -3.78 -33.73 12.09
N GLU A 28 -4.22 -34.04 13.31
CA GLU A 28 -5.51 -33.79 13.93
C GLU A 28 -5.59 -32.42 14.62
N CYS A 29 -6.63 -31.64 14.31
CA CYS A 29 -7.28 -30.70 15.23
C CYS A 29 -8.65 -30.31 14.66
N GLY A 30 -9.72 -30.61 15.40
CA GLY A 30 -11.11 -30.56 14.95
C GLY A 30 -11.70 -29.15 14.80
N PHE A 31 -11.28 -28.43 13.76
CA PHE A 31 -12.06 -27.36 13.14
C PHE A 31 -12.28 -27.73 11.67
N GLU A 32 -13.52 -27.67 11.19
CA GLU A 32 -13.81 -27.79 9.76
C GLU A 32 -13.27 -26.53 9.06
N VAL A 33 -12.00 -26.60 8.65
CA VAL A 33 -11.32 -25.57 7.87
C VAL A 33 -11.73 -25.75 6.42
N ASP A 34 -12.44 -24.76 5.88
CA ASP A 34 -12.75 -24.68 4.45
C ASP A 34 -11.44 -24.73 3.62
N HIS A 35 -11.26 -25.83 2.89
CA HIS A 35 -10.05 -26.12 2.13
C HIS A 35 -9.78 -25.11 1.01
N ASN A 36 -10.76 -24.28 0.63
CA ASN A 36 -10.59 -23.21 -0.36
C ASN A 36 -9.76 -22.00 0.12
N LYS A 37 -9.40 -21.93 1.42
CA LYS A 37 -8.69 -20.77 2.02
C LYS A 37 -7.26 -21.08 2.46
N ILE A 38 -6.84 -22.34 2.37
CA ILE A 38 -5.51 -22.79 2.81
C ILE A 38 -4.40 -22.05 2.04
N TRP A 39 -4.62 -21.68 0.78
CA TRP A 39 -3.59 -21.01 0.00
C TRP A 39 -3.43 -19.52 0.31
N LEU A 40 -4.51 -18.75 0.47
CA LEU A 40 -4.44 -17.32 0.80
C LEU A 40 -3.91 -17.11 2.23
N VAL A 41 -4.32 -17.99 3.14
CA VAL A 41 -3.72 -18.10 4.47
C VAL A 41 -2.25 -18.46 4.30
N LYS A 42 -1.82 -19.49 3.55
CA LYS A 42 -0.39 -19.77 3.32
C LYS A 42 0.41 -18.63 2.67
N LEU A 43 -0.17 -17.81 1.79
CA LEU A 43 0.48 -16.62 1.22
C LEU A 43 0.79 -15.58 2.31
N LEU A 44 -0.20 -15.27 3.14
CA LEU A 44 -0.09 -14.33 4.25
C LEU A 44 0.64 -14.95 5.46
N THR A 45 0.59 -16.26 5.61
CA THR A 45 1.22 -17.02 6.69
C THR A 45 2.66 -17.38 6.34
N ARG A 46 3.09 -17.38 5.07
CA ARG A 46 4.54 -17.36 4.74
C ARG A 46 5.17 -16.02 5.05
N LEU A 47 4.41 -14.91 4.97
CA LEU A 47 4.81 -13.64 5.56
C LEU A 47 4.84 -13.71 7.10
N TYR A 48 3.92 -14.48 7.71
CA TYR A 48 3.81 -14.65 9.17
C TYR A 48 4.81 -15.65 9.79
N TYR A 49 5.17 -16.74 9.09
CA TYR A 49 5.98 -17.85 9.64
C TYR A 49 7.49 -17.56 9.70
N CYS A 50 7.94 -16.38 9.27
CA CYS A 50 9.32 -15.96 9.53
C CYS A 50 9.54 -15.39 10.94
N CYS A 51 8.48 -15.09 11.71
CA CYS A 51 8.64 -14.46 13.02
C CYS A 51 7.70 -15.04 14.07
N LEU A 52 8.15 -16.08 14.79
CA LEU A 52 7.66 -16.32 16.15
C LEU A 52 7.94 -15.04 16.95
N PHE A 53 6.90 -14.25 17.25
CA PHE A 53 6.98 -12.96 17.97
C PHE A 53 7.82 -13.03 19.27
N SER A 54 7.91 -14.21 19.90
CA SER A 54 8.71 -14.41 21.11
C SER A 54 10.23 -14.35 20.89
N GLU A 55 10.74 -14.50 19.66
CA GLU A 55 12.18 -14.42 19.35
C GLU A 55 12.63 -13.02 18.91
N MET A 56 11.71 -12.08 18.70
CA MET A 56 12.00 -10.72 18.23
C MET A 56 12.20 -9.69 19.35
N LEU A 57 12.01 -10.06 20.61
CA LEU A 57 12.17 -9.12 21.73
C LEU A 57 13.65 -8.93 22.08
N LEU A 58 14.02 -7.68 22.38
CA LEU A 58 15.36 -7.36 22.86
C LEU A 58 15.62 -8.13 24.16
N LYS A 59 16.73 -8.86 24.20
CA LYS A 59 17.17 -9.57 25.41
C LYS A 59 17.48 -8.56 26.51
N ALA A 60 17.34 -8.96 27.77
CA ALA A 60 17.71 -8.12 28.92
C ALA A 60 19.20 -7.69 28.90
N THR A 61 20.05 -8.40 28.16
CA THR A 61 21.47 -8.07 27.95
C THR A 61 21.72 -7.20 26.72
N SER A 62 20.67 -6.68 26.09
CA SER A 62 20.81 -5.82 24.91
C SER A 62 21.52 -4.52 25.27
N ARG A 63 22.36 -4.04 24.35
CA ARG A 63 22.96 -2.69 24.43
C ARG A 63 22.04 -1.60 23.87
N ILE A 64 20.84 -1.97 23.43
CA ILE A 64 19.84 -1.06 22.85
C ILE A 64 18.93 -0.57 23.97
N GLU A 65 18.90 0.74 24.17
CA GLU A 65 17.93 1.41 25.04
C GLU A 65 16.61 1.59 24.28
N VAL A 66 15.49 1.24 24.92
CA VAL A 66 14.14 1.38 24.34
C VAL A 66 13.44 2.58 24.96
N ARG A 67 12.84 3.41 24.13
CA ARG A 67 12.00 4.53 24.55
C ARG A 67 10.70 4.54 23.77
N GLU A 68 9.61 4.67 24.50
CA GLU A 68 8.26 4.71 23.94
C GLU A 68 7.70 6.14 24.04
N GLY A 69 6.87 6.50 23.08
CA GLY A 69 6.23 7.82 23.01
C GLY A 69 5.31 7.91 21.81
N ALA A 70 4.91 9.12 21.48
CA ALA A 70 3.97 9.44 20.43
C ALA A 70 2.58 8.78 20.60
N LYS A 71 2.00 8.90 21.79
CA LYS A 71 0.64 8.39 22.06
C LYS A 71 -0.36 8.91 21.02
N ASP A 72 -1.23 8.02 20.54
CA ASP A 72 -2.22 8.29 19.48
C ASP A 72 -1.60 8.82 18.17
N ASN A 73 -0.36 8.42 17.86
CA ASN A 73 0.42 8.86 16.70
C ASN A 73 0.65 10.39 16.66
N LEU A 74 0.71 11.03 17.84
CA LEU A 74 0.95 12.47 17.98
C LEU A 74 2.22 12.72 18.80
N PRO A 75 3.07 13.70 18.42
CA PRO A 75 4.21 14.09 19.26
C PRO A 75 3.82 14.43 20.70
N ASP A 76 4.59 13.90 21.64
CA ASP A 76 4.43 14.07 23.10
C ASP A 76 5.78 14.31 23.80
N ASP A 77 5.75 14.50 25.11
CA ASP A 77 6.96 14.82 25.88
C ASP A 77 7.94 13.64 25.95
N ALA A 78 7.43 12.39 25.92
CA ALA A 78 8.25 11.19 25.91
C ALA A 78 9.05 11.04 24.60
N SER A 79 8.38 11.23 23.46
CA SER A 79 9.03 11.27 22.14
C SER A 79 10.00 12.46 22.00
N LEU A 80 9.71 13.61 22.61
CA LEU A 80 10.66 14.74 22.67
C LEU A 80 11.91 14.39 23.48
N ALA A 81 11.77 13.74 24.64
CA ALA A 81 12.89 13.28 25.44
C ALA A 81 13.72 12.23 24.70
N ALA A 82 13.07 11.31 23.96
CA ALA A 82 13.74 10.35 23.09
C ALA A 82 14.54 11.04 21.97
N ALA A 83 13.93 11.99 21.26
CA ALA A 83 14.60 12.78 20.22
C ALA A 83 15.81 13.56 20.77
N LYS A 84 15.71 14.10 22.00
CA LYS A 84 16.83 14.77 22.65
C LYS A 84 17.99 13.81 22.92
N SER A 85 17.74 12.59 23.43
CA SER A 85 18.86 11.66 23.63
C SER A 85 19.43 11.10 22.35
N ILE A 86 18.65 11.01 21.27
CA ILE A 86 19.20 10.73 19.94
C ILE A 86 20.17 11.86 19.54
N HIS A 87 19.77 13.12 19.73
CA HIS A 87 20.66 14.26 19.48
C HIS A 87 21.95 14.15 20.31
N ASP A 88 21.83 14.01 21.64
CA ASP A 88 22.97 13.96 22.56
C ASP A 88 23.89 12.74 22.30
N MET A 89 23.36 11.64 21.77
CA MET A 89 24.13 10.45 21.37
C MET A 89 24.89 10.65 20.06
N VAL A 90 24.32 11.42 19.12
CA VAL A 90 24.87 11.58 17.76
C VAL A 90 25.85 12.75 17.67
N GLU A 91 25.65 13.82 18.44
CA GLU A 91 26.52 15.00 18.46
C GLU A 91 28.03 14.70 18.66
N PRO A 92 28.46 13.78 19.54
CA PRO A 92 29.89 13.52 19.76
C PRO A 92 30.54 12.56 18.75
N LEU A 93 29.81 12.03 17.77
CA LEU A 93 30.35 11.03 16.83
C LEU A 93 31.44 11.62 15.92
N GLY A 94 32.49 10.85 15.68
CA GLY A 94 33.64 11.21 14.85
C GLY A 94 33.79 10.37 13.58
N GLU A 95 34.88 10.61 12.83
CA GLU A 95 35.15 9.96 11.52
C GLU A 95 35.27 8.43 11.59
N GLU A 96 35.65 7.89 12.74
CA GLU A 96 35.82 6.45 12.99
C GLU A 96 34.51 5.75 13.41
N ASP A 97 33.44 6.52 13.64
CA ASP A 97 32.16 5.99 14.08
C ASP A 97 31.25 5.65 12.89
N LEU A 98 30.40 4.63 13.11
CA LEU A 98 29.31 4.26 12.20
C LEU A 98 27.98 4.44 12.92
N LEU A 99 27.14 5.32 12.40
CA LEU A 99 25.76 5.50 12.84
C LEU A 99 24.82 4.65 11.98
N ILE A 100 24.19 3.64 12.58
CA ILE A 100 23.13 2.86 11.94
C ILE A 100 21.77 3.44 12.35
N VAL A 101 20.99 3.89 11.37
CA VAL A 101 19.66 4.48 11.59
C VAL A 101 18.60 3.53 11.03
N LEU A 102 17.73 3.00 11.88
CA LEU A 102 16.63 2.14 11.48
C LEU A 102 15.34 2.97 11.42
N ILE A 103 14.73 3.09 10.24
CA ILE A 103 13.57 3.96 10.02
C ILE A 103 12.37 3.13 9.54
N SER A 104 11.22 3.36 10.16
CA SER A 104 9.92 2.82 9.76
C SER A 104 8.83 3.91 9.85
N GLY A 105 7.58 3.54 9.55
CA GLY A 105 6.41 4.39 9.71
C GLY A 105 6.28 4.99 11.12
N GLY A 106 5.63 6.15 11.22
CA GLY A 106 5.42 6.88 12.49
C GLY A 106 6.57 7.78 12.96
N GLY A 107 7.74 7.76 12.28
CA GLY A 107 8.92 8.56 12.66
C GLY A 107 8.67 10.07 12.75
N SER A 108 7.70 10.61 12.00
CA SER A 108 7.30 12.02 12.11
C SER A 108 6.83 12.41 13.51
N SER A 109 6.10 11.51 14.18
CA SER A 109 5.57 11.70 15.53
C SER A 109 6.53 11.22 16.62
N LEU A 110 7.33 10.18 16.35
CA LEU A 110 8.29 9.60 17.29
C LEU A 110 9.62 10.36 17.40
N LEU A 111 9.98 11.17 16.40
CA LEU A 111 11.21 11.99 16.40
C LEU A 111 10.92 13.50 16.44
N PRO A 112 10.12 14.05 17.37
CA PRO A 112 9.87 15.48 17.42
C PRO A 112 11.10 16.21 17.99
N SER A 113 11.73 17.02 17.16
CA SER A 113 12.89 17.82 17.54
C SER A 113 12.68 19.26 17.10
N PRO A 114 11.92 20.09 17.83
CA PRO A 114 11.63 21.46 17.42
C PRO A 114 12.92 22.32 17.48
N ALA A 115 13.09 23.22 16.51
CA ALA A 115 14.26 24.08 16.44
C ALA A 115 14.12 25.31 17.35
N PRO A 116 15.04 25.57 18.30
CA PRO A 116 14.94 26.75 19.17
C PRO A 116 14.83 28.06 18.38
N PRO A 117 13.99 29.02 18.80
CA PRO A 117 13.21 29.04 20.05
C PRO A 117 11.85 28.34 19.97
N ILE A 118 11.51 27.67 18.86
CA ILE A 118 10.22 27.02 18.67
C ILE A 118 10.07 25.86 19.65
N THR A 119 8.93 25.81 20.34
CA THR A 119 8.59 24.74 21.28
C THR A 119 7.78 23.62 20.60
N LEU A 120 7.70 22.46 21.26
CA LEU A 120 6.85 21.36 20.79
C LEU A 120 5.37 21.78 20.74
N SER A 121 4.93 22.57 21.73
CA SER A 121 3.55 23.07 21.80
C SER A 121 3.23 23.99 20.61
N GLU A 122 4.13 24.92 20.27
CA GLU A 122 3.97 25.79 19.10
C GLU A 122 3.96 24.98 17.80
N LYS A 123 4.86 24.01 17.65
CA LYS A 123 4.89 23.12 16.48
C LYS A 123 3.58 22.34 16.31
N ARG A 124 3.00 21.83 17.39
CA ARG A 124 1.69 21.17 17.38
C ARG A 124 0.57 22.15 17.04
N HIS A 125 0.61 23.35 17.62
CA HIS A 125 -0.39 24.40 17.39
C HIS A 125 -0.43 24.83 15.92
N VAL A 126 0.70 25.20 15.32
CA VAL A 126 0.75 25.63 13.91
C VAL A 126 0.35 24.51 12.96
N THR A 127 0.76 23.26 13.23
CA THR A 127 0.36 22.11 12.40
C THR A 127 -1.16 21.90 12.42
N LYS A 128 -1.80 21.98 13.60
CA LYS A 128 -3.26 21.88 13.74
C LYS A 128 -3.96 23.04 13.04
N LEU A 129 -3.43 24.26 13.19
CA LEU A 129 -3.99 25.44 12.56
C LEU A 129 -3.94 25.35 11.04
N MET A 130 -2.80 24.96 10.47
CA MET A 130 -2.65 24.72 9.03
C MET A 130 -3.65 23.67 8.53
N ALA A 131 -3.75 22.52 9.22
CA ALA A 131 -4.70 21.47 8.84
C ALA A 131 -6.15 21.99 8.86
N SER A 132 -6.52 22.77 9.89
CA SER A 132 -7.86 23.39 9.99
C SER A 132 -8.16 24.42 8.89
N ARG A 133 -7.13 24.96 8.23
CA ARG A 133 -7.24 25.89 7.10
C ARG A 133 -7.11 25.20 5.74
N GLY A 134 -7.10 23.87 5.69
CA GLY A 134 -7.06 23.11 4.45
C GLY A 134 -5.66 22.94 3.85
N ALA A 135 -4.60 23.06 4.67
CA ALA A 135 -3.26 22.72 4.22
C ALA A 135 -3.18 21.26 3.78
N THR A 136 -2.51 21.03 2.66
CA THR A 136 -2.19 19.69 2.16
C THR A 136 -1.17 18.99 3.07
N ILE A 137 -1.11 17.66 3.00
CA ILE A 137 -0.11 16.89 3.75
C ILE A 137 1.33 17.27 3.37
N ALA A 138 1.58 17.62 2.10
CA ALA A 138 2.87 18.08 1.63
C ALA A 138 3.27 19.40 2.29
N GLU A 139 2.35 20.36 2.38
CA GLU A 139 2.55 21.65 3.08
C GLU A 139 2.79 21.45 4.58
N LEU A 140 2.05 20.54 5.24
CA LEU A 140 2.29 20.20 6.64
C LEU A 140 3.67 19.57 6.86
N ASN A 141 4.08 18.63 6.00
CA ASN A 141 5.38 17.96 6.12
C ASN A 141 6.54 18.90 5.84
N MET A 142 6.37 19.84 4.90
CA MET A 142 7.31 20.93 4.64
C MET A 142 7.58 21.74 5.90
N LEU A 143 6.52 22.29 6.54
CA LEU A 143 6.69 23.07 7.77
C LEU A 143 7.30 22.21 8.90
N ARG A 144 6.89 20.94 9.03
CA ARG A 144 7.42 20.03 10.05
C ARG A 144 8.93 19.82 9.93
N ARG A 145 9.47 19.76 8.70
CA ARG A 145 10.93 19.69 8.44
C ARG A 145 11.61 21.01 8.79
N GLU A 146 11.08 22.14 8.30
CA GLU A 146 11.68 23.46 8.52
C GLU A 146 11.81 23.82 10.00
N LEU A 147 10.82 23.45 10.81
CA LEU A 147 10.79 23.70 12.24
C LEU A 147 11.46 22.59 13.06
N SER A 148 12.45 21.87 12.50
CA SER A 148 13.11 20.76 13.18
C SER A 148 14.63 20.79 13.13
N CYS A 149 15.29 20.36 14.21
CA CYS A 149 16.75 20.15 14.21
C CYS A 149 17.16 18.81 13.61
N LEU A 150 16.37 17.73 13.77
CA LEU A 150 16.76 16.39 13.30
C LEU A 150 16.10 15.96 11.97
N LYS A 151 15.00 16.60 11.56
CA LYS A 151 14.31 16.29 10.29
C LYS A 151 14.93 17.06 9.12
N GLY A 152 14.59 16.71 7.88
CA GLY A 152 15.10 17.40 6.69
C GLY A 152 16.64 17.37 6.58
N GLY A 153 17.23 16.23 6.89
CA GLY A 153 18.67 16.02 6.85
C GLY A 153 19.41 16.41 8.11
N GLY A 154 18.72 16.98 9.11
CA GLY A 154 19.33 17.45 10.34
C GLY A 154 20.07 16.38 11.14
N LEU A 155 19.56 15.13 11.17
CA LEU A 155 20.27 14.01 11.80
C LEU A 155 21.56 13.66 11.04
N ALA A 156 21.50 13.63 9.71
CA ALA A 156 22.69 13.42 8.87
C ALA A 156 23.73 14.52 9.04
N GLN A 157 23.30 15.77 9.20
CA GLN A 157 24.19 16.90 9.47
C GLN A 157 24.83 16.80 10.85
N LEU A 158 24.05 16.44 11.87
CA LEU A 158 24.54 16.27 13.23
C LEU A 158 25.56 15.13 13.34
N ALA A 159 25.38 14.06 12.57
CA ALA A 159 26.28 12.91 12.57
C ALA A 159 27.59 13.17 11.83
N PHE A 160 27.70 14.22 11.00
CA PHE A 160 28.94 14.49 10.28
C PHE A 160 30.07 14.85 11.27
N PRO A 161 31.24 14.19 11.20
CA PRO A 161 31.78 13.46 10.04
C PRO A 161 31.65 11.93 10.05
N ALA A 162 30.94 11.33 11.01
CA ALA A 162 30.73 9.89 11.09
C ALA A 162 30.02 9.32 9.85
N GLN A 163 30.32 8.07 9.48
CA GLN A 163 29.59 7.39 8.42
C GLN A 163 28.18 7.04 8.90
N MET A 164 27.19 7.13 8.01
CA MET A 164 25.79 6.83 8.31
C MET A 164 25.22 5.80 7.34
N LEU A 165 24.63 4.74 7.89
CA LEU A 165 23.83 3.77 7.16
C LEU A 165 22.38 3.83 7.66
N SER A 166 21.47 4.25 6.79
CA SER A 166 20.03 4.25 7.06
C SER A 166 19.35 3.05 6.39
N VAL A 167 18.62 2.28 7.18
CA VAL A 167 17.87 1.09 6.76
C VAL A 167 16.38 1.37 6.95
N ILE A 168 15.63 1.36 5.85
CA ILE A 168 14.32 2.02 5.78
C ILE A 168 13.23 1.02 5.37
N ILE A 169 12.11 1.04 6.10
CA ILE A 169 10.83 0.47 5.67
C ILE A 169 9.91 1.63 5.28
N SER A 170 9.48 1.62 4.02
CA SER A 170 8.64 2.66 3.42
C SER A 170 7.16 2.28 3.49
N ASP A 171 6.38 3.15 4.13
CA ASP A 171 4.91 3.16 4.16
C ASP A 171 4.31 4.23 3.24
N ALA A 172 5.09 4.74 2.27
CA ALA A 172 4.71 5.84 1.40
C ALA A 172 4.78 5.46 -0.09
N ILE A 173 3.79 5.92 -0.87
CA ILE A 173 3.76 5.68 -2.31
C ILE A 173 4.99 6.29 -2.99
N GLY A 174 5.71 5.47 -3.76
CA GLY A 174 6.88 5.87 -4.54
C GLY A 174 8.18 5.98 -3.74
N ASP A 175 8.15 5.60 -2.46
CA ASP A 175 9.29 5.59 -1.54
C ASP A 175 10.10 6.92 -1.45
N PRO A 176 9.45 8.11 -1.38
CA PRO A 176 10.16 9.38 -1.25
C PRO A 176 10.82 9.52 0.12
N LEU A 177 12.15 9.42 0.16
CA LEU A 177 12.94 9.45 1.40
C LEU A 177 12.73 10.72 2.23
N GLU A 178 12.44 11.86 1.59
CA GLU A 178 12.16 13.15 2.23
C GLU A 178 10.82 13.20 2.97
N VAL A 179 9.92 12.27 2.66
CA VAL A 179 8.61 12.13 3.32
C VAL A 179 8.70 11.10 4.44
N ILE A 180 9.40 9.98 4.22
CA ILE A 180 9.55 8.91 5.20
C ILE A 180 10.22 9.47 6.47
N ALA A 181 9.53 9.38 7.61
CA ALA A 181 9.95 9.99 8.88
C ALA A 181 10.32 11.49 8.80
N SER A 182 9.84 12.22 7.78
CA SER A 182 10.25 13.59 7.44
C SER A 182 11.74 13.73 7.07
N GLY A 183 12.33 12.69 6.49
CA GLY A 183 13.66 12.69 5.88
C GLY A 183 14.80 13.14 6.79
N PRO A 184 15.03 12.53 7.97
CA PRO A 184 16.12 12.93 8.87
C PRO A 184 17.51 12.71 8.26
N THR A 185 17.64 11.79 7.30
CA THR A 185 18.91 11.35 6.69
C THR A 185 19.08 11.80 5.23
N VAL A 186 18.21 12.68 4.73
CA VAL A 186 18.27 13.18 3.35
C VAL A 186 18.16 14.70 3.31
N PRO A 187 18.75 15.37 2.31
CA PRO A 187 18.62 16.82 2.17
C PRO A 187 17.16 17.26 2.15
N ASN A 188 16.87 18.39 2.79
CA ASN A 188 15.55 18.99 2.70
C ASN A 188 15.37 19.64 1.32
N PRO A 189 14.38 19.21 0.50
CA PRO A 189 14.17 19.76 -0.83
C PRO A 189 13.44 21.12 -0.83
N THR A 190 12.91 21.53 0.33
CA THR A 190 12.15 22.76 0.51
C THR A 190 12.92 23.71 1.42
N GLY A 191 12.67 25.01 1.29
CA GLY A 191 13.28 26.04 2.12
C GLY A 191 12.26 26.83 2.97
N PRO A 192 12.76 27.82 3.72
CA PRO A 192 11.91 28.70 4.53
C PRO A 192 10.97 29.58 3.70
N THR A 193 11.32 29.87 2.43
CA THR A 193 10.50 30.68 1.51
C THR A 193 9.14 30.03 1.26
N GLU A 194 9.13 28.77 0.83
CA GLU A 194 7.89 28.06 0.51
C GLU A 194 6.98 27.92 1.75
N CYS A 195 7.58 27.76 2.94
CA CYS A 195 6.81 27.75 4.18
C CYS A 195 6.13 29.10 4.45
N LEU A 196 6.83 30.21 4.26
CA LEU A 196 6.25 31.56 4.44
C LEU A 196 5.09 31.79 3.47
N ASP A 197 5.25 31.42 2.20
CA ASP A 197 4.21 31.53 1.18
C ASP A 197 2.95 30.74 1.56
N VAL A 198 3.12 29.53 2.10
CA VAL A 198 2.01 28.71 2.59
C VAL A 198 1.32 29.34 3.79
N LEU A 199 2.07 29.89 4.76
CA LEU A 199 1.47 30.57 5.92
C LEU A 199 0.66 31.80 5.51
N GLU A 200 1.14 32.55 4.51
CA GLU A 200 0.45 33.71 3.94
C GLU A 200 -0.80 33.28 3.16
N LYS A 201 -0.69 32.29 2.28
CA LYS A 201 -1.80 31.68 1.53
C LYS A 201 -2.94 31.23 2.45
N LEU A 202 -2.62 30.66 3.62
CA LEU A 202 -3.60 30.21 4.60
C LEU A 202 -4.12 31.34 5.52
N GLY A 203 -3.51 32.54 5.44
CA GLY A 203 -3.87 33.70 6.26
C GLY A 203 -3.54 33.53 7.74
N ILE A 204 -2.49 32.76 8.06
CA ILE A 204 -2.14 32.42 9.45
C ILE A 204 -0.81 32.99 9.94
N SER A 205 0.00 33.63 9.08
CA SER A 205 1.30 34.20 9.45
C SER A 205 1.24 35.08 10.71
N ASN A 206 0.24 35.96 10.80
CA ASN A 206 0.07 36.84 11.96
C ASN A 206 -0.43 36.12 13.23
N LEU A 207 -0.98 34.91 13.10
CA LEU A 207 -1.45 34.09 14.22
C LEU A 207 -0.31 33.27 14.84
N VAL A 208 0.80 33.09 14.12
CA VAL A 208 1.98 32.33 14.59
C VAL A 208 3.28 33.16 14.46
N PRO A 209 3.37 34.34 15.10
CA PRO A 209 4.48 35.28 14.89
C PRO A 209 5.85 34.69 15.26
N SER A 210 5.91 33.82 16.27
CA SER A 210 7.13 33.09 16.66
C SER A 210 7.69 32.25 15.50
N VAL A 211 6.82 31.48 14.84
CA VAL A 211 7.15 30.64 13.68
C VAL A 211 7.53 31.49 12.47
N THR A 212 6.74 32.51 12.15
CA THR A 212 7.02 33.41 11.02
C THR A 212 8.36 34.12 11.19
N ASN A 213 8.64 34.66 12.38
CA ASN A 213 9.92 35.32 12.68
C ASN A 213 11.09 34.34 12.59
N TYR A 214 10.92 33.09 13.06
CA TYR A 214 11.95 32.05 12.93
C TYR A 214 12.28 31.77 11.46
N LEU A 215 11.27 31.54 10.61
CA LEU A 215 11.44 31.27 9.19
C LEU A 215 12.09 32.45 8.46
N GLN A 216 11.68 33.69 8.74
CA GLN A 216 12.31 34.89 8.17
C GLN A 216 13.79 35.03 8.55
N ARG A 217 14.14 34.74 9.82
CA ARG A 217 15.54 34.73 10.26
C ARG A 217 16.36 33.65 9.58
N LYS A 218 15.77 32.46 9.39
CA LYS A 218 16.40 31.34 8.69
C LYS A 218 16.68 31.71 7.22
N LEU A 219 15.69 32.26 6.53
CA LEU A 219 15.84 32.77 5.16
C LEU A 219 16.95 33.83 5.04
N ALA A 220 17.00 34.78 5.98
CA ALA A 220 18.06 35.79 6.01
C ALA A 220 19.45 35.22 6.33
N ALA A 221 19.54 34.09 7.04
CA ALA A 221 20.80 33.39 7.28
C ALA A 221 21.28 32.64 6.03
N GLU A 222 20.38 31.94 5.33
CA GLU A 222 20.67 31.23 4.07
C GLU A 222 21.11 32.19 2.95
N ALA A 223 20.49 33.37 2.85
CA ALA A 223 20.91 34.43 1.92
C ALA A 223 22.33 34.92 2.19
N ARG A 224 22.76 35.00 3.47
CA ARG A 224 24.13 35.37 3.85
C ARG A 224 25.14 34.25 3.61
N SER A 225 24.69 32.99 3.63
CA SER A 225 25.52 31.79 3.46
C SER A 225 25.80 31.42 2.00
N HIS A 226 25.45 32.24 1.01
CA HIS A 226 25.68 32.05 -0.45
C HIS A 226 27.16 31.82 -0.87
N ARG A 227 28.10 31.61 0.08
CA ARG A 227 29.51 31.28 -0.15
C ARG A 227 29.98 29.98 0.53
N SER A 228 29.13 29.23 1.24
CA SER A 228 29.50 27.90 1.76
C SER A 228 29.27 26.83 0.68
N ALA A 229 30.22 25.90 0.52
CA ALA A 229 30.08 24.75 -0.37
C ALA A 229 28.75 24.00 -0.11
N PRO A 230 28.16 23.34 -1.13
CA PRO A 230 26.97 22.53 -0.93
C PRO A 230 27.20 21.55 0.21
N GLN A 231 26.26 21.48 1.15
CA GLN A 231 26.35 20.58 2.29
C GLN A 231 26.40 19.14 1.74
N SER A 232 27.53 18.47 1.92
CA SER A 232 27.76 17.13 1.37
C SER A 232 27.05 16.09 2.25
N PHE A 233 26.29 15.21 1.62
CA PHE A 233 25.69 14.03 2.24
C PHE A 233 26.40 12.74 1.82
N ALA A 234 27.66 12.85 1.36
CA ALA A 234 28.44 11.71 0.86
C ALA A 234 28.72 10.63 1.92
N HIS A 235 28.66 10.98 3.22
CA HIS A 235 28.79 10.05 4.34
C HIS A 235 27.51 9.26 4.61
N VAL A 236 26.41 9.54 3.92
CA VAL A 236 25.09 8.92 4.19
C VAL A 236 24.71 7.94 3.08
N HIS A 237 24.44 6.70 3.48
CA HIS A 237 23.90 5.66 2.62
C HIS A 237 22.50 5.29 3.08
N ASN A 238 21.49 5.53 2.24
CA ASN A 238 20.10 5.16 2.52
C ASN A 238 19.71 3.91 1.72
N VAL A 239 19.18 2.89 2.39
CA VAL A 239 18.75 1.63 1.78
C VAL A 239 17.31 1.32 2.20
N ILE A 240 16.42 1.18 1.22
CA ILE A 240 15.06 0.70 1.45
C ILE A 240 15.09 -0.84 1.46
N VAL A 241 14.68 -1.43 2.57
CA VAL A 241 14.65 -2.89 2.79
C VAL A 241 13.24 -3.45 2.90
N GLY A 242 12.23 -2.59 2.97
CA GLY A 242 10.82 -2.96 2.96
C GLY A 242 9.99 -1.89 2.28
N ASN A 243 9.18 -2.26 1.29
CA ASN A 243 8.22 -1.39 0.62
C ASN A 243 7.14 -2.23 -0.08
N ASN A 244 6.16 -1.56 -0.67
CA ASN A 244 5.05 -2.21 -1.37
C ASN A 244 5.50 -3.02 -2.58
N LYS A 245 6.55 -2.56 -3.28
CA LYS A 245 7.15 -3.28 -4.41
C LYS A 245 7.65 -4.67 -4.00
N LEU A 246 8.42 -4.75 -2.91
CA LEU A 246 8.92 -6.04 -2.40
C LEU A 246 7.77 -6.96 -1.95
N ALA A 247 6.72 -6.41 -1.35
CA ALA A 247 5.52 -7.18 -0.99
C ALA A 247 4.79 -7.74 -2.23
N LEU A 248 4.67 -6.94 -3.29
CA LEU A 248 4.08 -7.37 -4.56
C LEU A 248 4.94 -8.40 -5.30
N GLU A 249 6.26 -8.24 -5.29
CA GLU A 249 7.19 -9.23 -5.87
C GLU A 249 7.07 -10.57 -5.14
N ALA A 250 6.95 -10.57 -3.81
CA ALA A 250 6.72 -11.78 -3.03
C ALA A 250 5.34 -12.41 -3.33
N ALA A 251 4.29 -11.59 -3.46
CA ALA A 251 2.97 -12.06 -3.85
C ALA A 251 2.94 -12.64 -5.27
N GLU A 252 3.64 -12.00 -6.21
CA GLU A 252 3.80 -12.45 -7.59
C GLU A 252 4.54 -13.80 -7.65
N GLN A 253 5.65 -13.95 -6.94
CA GLN A 253 6.39 -15.21 -6.85
C GLN A 253 5.53 -16.33 -6.29
N CYS A 254 4.75 -16.04 -5.23
CA CYS A 254 3.85 -17.04 -4.67
C CYS A 254 2.76 -17.43 -5.66
N ALA A 255 2.04 -16.46 -6.26
CA ALA A 255 1.01 -16.74 -7.27
C ALA A 255 1.55 -17.54 -8.47
N THR A 256 2.75 -17.21 -8.95
CA THR A 256 3.46 -17.97 -9.99
C THR A 256 3.71 -19.41 -9.56
N SER A 257 4.10 -19.63 -8.30
CA SER A 257 4.37 -20.97 -7.76
C SER A 257 3.15 -21.90 -7.71
N LEU A 258 1.93 -21.37 -7.87
CA LEU A 258 0.71 -22.20 -8.01
C LEU A 258 0.14 -22.18 -9.41
N GLY A 259 0.96 -21.76 -10.37
CA GLY A 259 0.62 -21.86 -11.78
C GLY A 259 -0.17 -20.69 -12.33
N TYR A 260 -0.38 -19.60 -11.59
CA TYR A 260 -0.95 -18.39 -12.19
C TYR A 260 0.06 -17.71 -13.11
N SER A 261 -0.43 -17.22 -14.23
CA SER A 261 0.26 -16.22 -15.04
C SER A 261 0.08 -14.85 -14.39
N THR A 262 1.17 -14.24 -13.92
CA THR A 262 1.11 -13.04 -13.07
C THR A 262 1.50 -11.75 -13.79
N LEU A 263 0.95 -10.63 -13.31
CA LEU A 263 1.41 -9.29 -13.70
C LEU A 263 1.18 -8.29 -12.57
N VAL A 264 2.26 -7.69 -12.08
CA VAL A 264 2.19 -6.47 -11.27
C VAL A 264 1.86 -5.27 -12.17
N LEU A 265 0.68 -4.68 -11.95
CA LEU A 265 0.15 -3.53 -12.67
C LEU A 265 0.73 -2.21 -12.18
N SER A 266 0.81 -2.03 -10.86
CA SER A 266 1.25 -0.78 -10.23
C SER A 266 1.58 -1.00 -8.75
N THR A 267 2.52 -0.21 -8.23
CA THR A 267 2.85 -0.09 -6.79
C THR A 267 2.34 1.26 -6.24
N SER A 268 1.45 1.94 -6.97
CA SER A 268 1.04 3.31 -6.70
C SER A 268 -0.44 3.54 -7.00
N ILE A 269 -1.28 2.53 -6.80
CA ILE A 269 -2.74 2.71 -6.81
C ILE A 269 -3.09 3.73 -5.73
N MET A 270 -3.88 4.74 -6.10
CA MET A 270 -4.31 5.78 -5.18
C MET A 270 -5.68 6.33 -5.57
N GLY A 271 -6.27 7.11 -4.67
CA GLY A 271 -7.55 7.79 -4.89
C GLY A 271 -8.73 7.08 -4.24
N ASP A 272 -9.92 7.61 -4.52
CA ASP A 272 -11.16 7.14 -3.92
C ASP A 272 -11.53 5.71 -4.36
N VAL A 273 -11.91 4.87 -3.40
CA VAL A 273 -12.29 3.46 -3.63
C VAL A 273 -13.37 3.28 -4.70
N ARG A 274 -14.22 4.27 -5.00
CA ARG A 274 -15.18 4.22 -6.13
C ARG A 274 -14.47 4.21 -7.47
N ALA A 275 -13.50 5.09 -7.69
CA ALA A 275 -12.73 5.13 -8.92
C ALA A 275 -11.88 3.85 -9.08
N VAL A 276 -11.31 3.38 -7.97
CA VAL A 276 -10.53 2.13 -7.93
C VAL A 276 -11.40 0.91 -8.23
N ALA A 277 -12.62 0.84 -7.68
CA ALA A 277 -13.57 -0.23 -8.01
C ALA A 277 -13.97 -0.20 -9.49
N HIS A 278 -14.21 0.99 -10.06
CA HIS A 278 -14.51 1.15 -11.48
C HIS A 278 -13.35 0.67 -12.38
N PHE A 279 -12.11 0.97 -11.99
CA PHE A 279 -10.93 0.44 -12.66
C PHE A 279 -10.89 -1.10 -12.62
N TYR A 280 -11.11 -1.72 -11.45
CA TYR A 280 -11.11 -3.19 -11.33
C TYR A 280 -12.24 -3.86 -12.09
N ARG A 281 -13.40 -3.22 -12.20
CA ARG A 281 -14.49 -3.67 -13.09
C ARG A 281 -14.02 -3.74 -14.54
N LYS A 282 -13.48 -2.63 -15.07
CA LYS A 282 -12.96 -2.58 -16.45
C LYS A 282 -11.82 -3.58 -16.68
N LEU A 283 -10.90 -3.69 -15.72
CA LEU A 283 -9.80 -4.65 -15.76
C LEU A 283 -10.30 -6.09 -15.81
N THR A 284 -11.29 -6.42 -14.99
CA THR A 284 -11.94 -7.74 -14.99
C THR A 284 -12.54 -8.05 -16.36
N THR A 285 -13.30 -7.12 -16.92
CA THR A 285 -13.92 -7.29 -18.24
C THR A 285 -12.87 -7.53 -19.32
N VAL A 286 -11.78 -6.77 -19.33
CA VAL A 286 -10.66 -6.97 -20.26
C VAL A 286 -10.00 -8.33 -20.04
N ALA A 287 -9.72 -8.73 -18.81
CA ALA A 287 -9.06 -9.99 -18.49
C ALA A 287 -9.89 -11.20 -18.96
N CYS A 288 -11.20 -11.21 -18.67
CA CYS A 288 -12.09 -12.28 -19.09
C CYS A 288 -12.21 -12.33 -20.62
N ARG A 289 -12.43 -11.18 -21.28
CA ARG A 289 -12.50 -11.10 -22.74
C ARG A 289 -11.22 -11.60 -23.40
N LEU A 290 -10.05 -11.20 -22.91
CA LEU A 290 -8.76 -11.67 -23.43
C LEU A 290 -8.61 -13.18 -23.30
N LEU A 291 -8.96 -13.76 -22.15
CA LEU A 291 -8.92 -15.21 -21.97
C LEU A 291 -9.89 -15.92 -22.91
N THR A 292 -11.13 -15.43 -23.06
CA THR A 292 -12.12 -15.99 -24.00
C THR A 292 -11.62 -15.95 -25.45
N VAL A 293 -11.00 -14.85 -25.89
CA VAL A 293 -10.41 -14.76 -27.25
C VAL A 293 -9.38 -15.84 -27.44
N CYS A 294 -8.48 -15.97 -26.48
CA CYS A 294 -7.33 -16.87 -26.59
C CYS A 294 -7.72 -18.35 -26.48
N THR A 295 -8.86 -18.67 -25.86
CA THR A 295 -9.37 -20.05 -25.75
C THR A 295 -10.32 -20.43 -26.89
N SER A 296 -11.21 -19.53 -27.30
CA SER A 296 -12.27 -19.83 -28.30
C SER A 296 -11.92 -19.41 -29.73
N GLY A 297 -10.87 -18.60 -29.93
CA GLY A 297 -10.44 -18.10 -31.24
C GLY A 297 -11.37 -17.03 -31.86
N SER A 298 -12.50 -16.70 -31.22
CA SER A 298 -13.41 -15.66 -31.69
C SER A 298 -13.17 -14.36 -30.90
N PRO A 299 -12.77 -13.25 -31.56
CA PRO A 299 -12.63 -11.98 -30.87
C PRO A 299 -14.03 -11.48 -30.45
N PRO A 300 -14.24 -11.08 -29.18
CA PRO A 300 -15.48 -10.47 -28.74
C PRO A 300 -15.65 -9.12 -29.44
N GLU A 301 -16.90 -8.69 -29.54
CA GLU A 301 -17.21 -7.34 -30.03
C GLU A 301 -16.47 -6.30 -29.18
N ASP A 302 -15.65 -5.48 -29.85
CA ASP A 302 -14.92 -4.32 -29.33
C ASP A 302 -13.89 -4.56 -28.19
N LEU A 303 -12.97 -5.52 -28.36
CA LEU A 303 -11.81 -5.65 -27.45
C LEU A 303 -10.91 -4.40 -27.42
N VAL A 304 -10.80 -3.68 -28.54
CA VAL A 304 -9.98 -2.46 -28.64
C VAL A 304 -10.55 -1.34 -27.77
N GLY A 305 -11.85 -1.04 -27.88
CA GLY A 305 -12.50 -0.05 -27.03
C GLY A 305 -12.43 -0.43 -25.56
N THR A 306 -12.63 -1.72 -25.24
CA THR A 306 -12.51 -2.21 -23.85
C THR A 306 -11.10 -1.97 -23.27
N LEU A 307 -10.05 -2.16 -24.08
CA LEU A 307 -8.67 -1.87 -23.67
C LEU A 307 -8.43 -0.37 -23.46
N GLN A 308 -8.96 0.49 -24.34
CA GLN A 308 -8.86 1.95 -24.19
C GLN A 308 -9.60 2.47 -22.95
N ASP A 309 -10.74 1.86 -22.63
CA ASP A 309 -11.52 2.15 -21.42
C ASP A 309 -10.72 1.84 -20.14
N VAL A 310 -10.09 0.66 -20.05
CA VAL A 310 -9.29 0.32 -18.87
C VAL A 310 -8.03 1.18 -18.78
N GLU A 311 -7.40 1.52 -19.91
CA GLU A 311 -6.26 2.44 -19.95
C GLU A 311 -6.66 3.82 -19.40
N SER A 312 -7.83 4.32 -19.78
CA SER A 312 -8.36 5.60 -19.30
C SER A 312 -8.69 5.55 -17.80
N ALA A 313 -9.32 4.47 -17.34
CA ALA A 313 -9.61 4.27 -15.92
C ALA A 313 -8.33 4.13 -15.07
N ALA A 314 -7.28 3.49 -15.61
CA ALA A 314 -6.00 3.32 -14.94
C ALA A 314 -5.35 4.65 -14.56
N ILE A 315 -5.46 5.66 -15.43
CA ILE A 315 -4.93 7.01 -15.17
C ILE A 315 -5.60 7.65 -13.95
N THR A 316 -6.92 7.43 -13.78
CA THR A 316 -7.68 8.00 -12.66
C THR A 316 -7.29 7.44 -11.30
N VAL A 317 -6.62 6.28 -11.28
CA VAL A 317 -6.21 5.58 -10.04
C VAL A 317 -4.68 5.59 -9.85
N GLY A 318 -3.98 6.48 -10.56
CA GLY A 318 -2.55 6.74 -10.35
C GLY A 318 -1.59 6.02 -11.29
N LEU A 319 -2.06 5.22 -12.26
CA LEU A 319 -1.17 4.63 -13.26
C LEU A 319 -0.80 5.66 -14.33
N ARG A 320 0.50 5.93 -14.49
CA ARG A 320 1.00 6.77 -15.60
C ARG A 320 0.78 6.11 -16.96
N THR A 321 0.93 4.80 -17.01
CA THR A 321 0.75 3.97 -18.22
C THR A 321 0.19 2.63 -17.82
N PHE A 322 -0.78 2.12 -18.57
CA PHE A 322 -1.33 0.78 -18.36
C PHE A 322 -0.64 -0.24 -19.29
N PRO A 323 -0.21 -1.41 -18.79
CA PRO A 323 0.65 -2.34 -19.53
C PRO A 323 -0.13 -3.27 -20.48
N SER A 324 -0.98 -2.72 -21.36
CA SER A 324 -1.86 -3.50 -22.25
C SER A 324 -1.15 -4.58 -23.06
N LYS A 325 0.03 -4.27 -23.62
CA LYS A 325 0.81 -5.26 -24.39
C LYS A 325 1.24 -6.45 -23.54
N ARG A 326 1.66 -6.21 -22.29
CA ARG A 326 2.06 -7.28 -21.37
C ARG A 326 0.85 -8.10 -20.95
N LEU A 327 -0.28 -7.45 -20.67
CA LEU A 327 -1.52 -8.15 -20.32
C LEU A 327 -2.01 -9.06 -21.45
N ILE A 328 -1.97 -8.60 -22.70
CA ILE A 328 -2.34 -9.43 -23.87
C ILE A 328 -1.41 -10.65 -23.99
N ALA A 329 -0.09 -10.45 -23.94
CA ALA A 329 0.87 -11.55 -24.02
C ALA A 329 0.72 -12.55 -22.87
N LEU A 330 0.40 -12.05 -21.67
CA LEU A 330 0.14 -12.88 -20.50
C LEU A 330 -1.14 -13.71 -20.67
N ALA A 331 -2.22 -13.12 -21.18
CA ALA A 331 -3.47 -13.84 -21.44
C ALA A 331 -3.29 -14.96 -22.48
N GLN A 332 -2.50 -14.71 -23.53
CA GLN A 332 -2.12 -15.74 -24.51
C GLN A 332 -1.39 -16.90 -23.83
N THR A 333 -0.39 -16.57 -22.99
CA THR A 333 0.39 -17.57 -22.25
C THR A 333 -0.51 -18.36 -21.31
N ALA A 334 -1.39 -17.68 -20.57
CA ALA A 334 -2.31 -18.30 -19.64
C ALA A 334 -3.26 -19.28 -20.35
N ALA A 335 -3.86 -18.86 -21.46
CA ALA A 335 -4.75 -19.71 -22.25
C ALA A 335 -4.02 -20.92 -22.85
N ALA A 336 -2.81 -20.74 -23.38
CA ALA A 336 -2.01 -21.82 -23.96
C ALA A 336 -1.64 -22.91 -22.93
N HIS A 337 -1.44 -22.53 -21.67
CA HIS A 337 -1.12 -23.45 -20.57
C HIS A 337 -2.35 -23.88 -19.75
N GLY A 338 -3.55 -23.39 -20.11
CA GLY A 338 -4.78 -23.65 -19.37
C GLY A 338 -4.76 -23.13 -17.93
N CYS A 339 -4.00 -22.08 -17.65
CA CYS A 339 -3.88 -21.50 -16.31
C CYS A 339 -4.59 -20.14 -16.19
N GLY A 340 -4.77 -19.68 -14.95
CA GLY A 340 -5.42 -18.40 -14.65
C GLY A 340 -4.46 -17.21 -14.70
N LEU A 341 -5.04 -16.02 -14.76
CA LEU A 341 -4.36 -14.74 -14.55
C LEU A 341 -4.42 -14.35 -13.07
N CYS A 342 -3.31 -13.83 -12.55
CA CYS A 342 -3.28 -13.11 -11.28
C CYS A 342 -2.69 -11.72 -11.52
N LEU A 343 -3.55 -10.71 -11.50
CA LEU A 343 -3.18 -9.32 -11.71
C LEU A 343 -3.03 -8.66 -10.34
N LEU A 344 -1.81 -8.20 -10.04
CA LEU A 344 -1.47 -7.65 -8.74
C LEU A 344 -1.31 -6.14 -8.84
N ALA A 345 -1.75 -5.41 -7.83
CA ALA A 345 -1.43 -4.00 -7.67
C ALA A 345 -1.32 -3.66 -6.19
N GLY A 346 -0.71 -2.53 -5.88
CA GLY A 346 -0.62 -2.03 -4.51
C GLY A 346 -0.49 -0.51 -4.50
N GLY A 347 -0.55 0.05 -3.31
CA GLY A 347 -0.61 1.49 -3.08
C GLY A 347 -1.47 1.79 -1.86
N GLU A 348 -2.04 2.99 -1.79
CA GLU A 348 -2.81 3.45 -0.64
C GLU A 348 -4.07 4.16 -1.14
N THR A 349 -5.23 3.53 -0.93
CA THR A 349 -6.51 4.09 -1.36
C THR A 349 -7.14 4.98 -0.29
N THR A 350 -8.17 5.74 -0.65
CA THR A 350 -8.93 6.56 0.32
C THR A 350 -10.41 6.23 0.26
N VAL A 351 -11.07 6.34 1.40
CA VAL A 351 -12.52 6.16 1.51
C VAL A 351 -13.14 7.39 2.17
N GLU A 352 -14.26 7.85 1.61
CA GLU A 352 -15.05 8.94 2.19
C GLU A 352 -15.93 8.39 3.32
N VAL A 353 -15.66 8.80 4.56
CA VAL A 353 -16.45 8.37 5.73
C VAL A 353 -17.75 9.16 5.81
N ARG A 354 -18.89 8.49 5.62
CA ARG A 354 -20.24 9.10 5.59
C ARG A 354 -21.12 8.71 6.77
N GLY A 355 -20.81 7.62 7.45
CA GLY A 355 -21.60 7.11 8.58
C GLY A 355 -20.77 6.79 9.82
N ARG A 356 -21.41 6.08 10.76
CA ARG A 356 -20.81 5.62 12.01
C ARG A 356 -20.52 4.11 12.02
N GLY A 357 -20.62 3.48 10.85
CA GLY A 357 -20.26 2.08 10.66
C GLY A 357 -18.79 1.81 10.93
N LYS A 358 -18.44 0.52 10.91
CA LYS A 358 -17.05 0.07 10.99
C LYS A 358 -16.62 -0.48 9.63
N GLY A 359 -15.40 -0.20 9.26
CA GLY A 359 -14.84 -0.65 7.99
C GLY A 359 -13.59 0.13 7.64
N GLY A 360 -12.92 -0.28 6.58
CA GLY A 360 -11.80 0.45 6.01
C GLY A 360 -11.85 0.47 4.50
N ARG A 361 -10.82 1.09 3.92
CA ARG A 361 -10.69 1.31 2.47
C ARG A 361 -10.61 -0.01 1.71
N ASN A 362 -9.91 -1.02 2.24
CA ASN A 362 -9.75 -2.30 1.57
C ASN A 362 -11.05 -3.12 1.58
N GLN A 363 -11.74 -3.17 2.72
CA GLN A 363 -13.05 -3.80 2.84
C GLN A 363 -14.10 -3.10 1.96
N GLU A 364 -14.14 -1.77 1.99
CA GLU A 364 -15.08 -1.02 1.14
C GLU A 364 -14.76 -1.19 -0.34
N LEU A 365 -13.47 -1.18 -0.73
CA LEU A 365 -13.06 -1.46 -2.10
C LEU A 365 -13.53 -2.84 -2.57
N ALA A 366 -13.30 -3.88 -1.76
CA ALA A 366 -13.75 -5.23 -2.09
C ALA A 366 -15.27 -5.31 -2.27
N MET A 367 -16.05 -4.70 -1.37
CA MET A 367 -17.50 -4.64 -1.50
C MET A 367 -17.94 -3.86 -2.75
N ARG A 368 -17.30 -2.73 -3.08
CA ARG A 368 -17.61 -1.93 -4.28
C ARG A 368 -17.27 -2.68 -5.57
N VAL A 369 -16.15 -3.40 -5.61
CA VAL A 369 -15.81 -4.26 -6.74
C VAL A 369 -16.88 -5.33 -6.93
N ALA A 370 -17.35 -5.96 -5.84
CA ALA A 370 -18.44 -6.94 -5.93
C ALA A 370 -19.73 -6.32 -6.51
N CYS A 371 -20.10 -5.09 -6.11
CA CYS A 371 -21.25 -4.38 -6.67
C CYS A 371 -21.10 -4.07 -8.17
N GLU A 372 -19.94 -3.54 -8.57
CA GLU A 372 -19.65 -3.23 -9.98
C GLU A 372 -19.67 -4.49 -10.86
N MET A 373 -19.17 -5.60 -10.34
CA MET A 373 -19.20 -6.89 -11.03
C MET A 373 -20.60 -7.47 -11.17
N ASP A 374 -21.41 -7.43 -10.12
CA ASP A 374 -22.81 -7.89 -10.15
C ASP A 374 -23.64 -7.08 -11.16
N ALA A 375 -23.39 -5.76 -11.24
CA ALA A 375 -24.00 -4.91 -12.25
C ALA A 375 -23.61 -5.34 -13.68
N CYS A 376 -22.33 -5.62 -13.94
CA CYS A 376 -21.87 -6.09 -15.26
C CYS A 376 -22.43 -7.47 -15.64
N LEU A 377 -22.61 -8.37 -14.65
CA LEU A 377 -23.24 -9.67 -14.87
C LEU A 377 -24.73 -9.50 -15.21
N ALA A 378 -25.45 -8.63 -14.50
CA ALA A 378 -26.86 -8.37 -14.76
C ALA A 378 -27.12 -7.78 -16.15
N THR A 379 -26.22 -6.94 -16.66
CA THR A 379 -26.32 -6.33 -17.99
C THR A 379 -25.70 -7.18 -19.11
N HIS A 380 -25.13 -8.35 -18.80
CA HIS A 380 -24.38 -9.20 -19.74
C HIS A 380 -23.18 -8.50 -20.40
N GLU A 381 -22.66 -7.41 -19.80
CA GLU A 381 -21.40 -6.76 -20.23
C GLU A 381 -20.19 -7.70 -20.02
N LEU A 382 -20.31 -8.55 -18.99
CA LEU A 382 -19.36 -9.59 -18.58
C LEU A 382 -20.12 -10.92 -18.47
N SER A 383 -19.55 -12.01 -19.00
CA SER A 383 -19.93 -13.38 -18.63
C SER A 383 -18.79 -14.02 -17.84
N LEU A 384 -19.16 -14.75 -16.79
CA LEU A 384 -18.28 -15.57 -15.97
C LEU A 384 -18.64 -17.06 -16.07
N ASP A 385 -19.37 -17.46 -17.12
CA ASP A 385 -19.79 -18.87 -17.28
C ASP A 385 -18.57 -19.81 -17.34
N ASP A 386 -17.52 -19.36 -18.02
CA ASP A 386 -16.27 -20.08 -18.22
C ASP A 386 -15.19 -19.76 -17.18
N PHE A 387 -15.44 -18.82 -16.25
CA PHE A 387 -14.40 -18.31 -15.35
C PHE A 387 -14.84 -18.23 -13.90
N ASN A 388 -13.91 -18.54 -13.02
CA ASN A 388 -13.98 -18.15 -11.63
C ASN A 388 -13.13 -16.90 -11.43
N LEU A 389 -13.61 -16.04 -10.54
CA LEU A 389 -12.94 -14.81 -10.21
C LEU A 389 -12.80 -14.65 -8.70
N THR A 390 -11.74 -14.01 -8.28
CA THR A 390 -11.55 -13.61 -6.89
C THR A 390 -10.87 -12.26 -6.86
N PHE A 391 -11.39 -11.36 -6.05
CA PHE A 391 -10.75 -10.08 -5.79
C PHE A 391 -10.45 -9.95 -4.30
N LEU A 392 -9.21 -9.65 -3.97
CA LEU A 392 -8.73 -9.38 -2.62
C LEU A 392 -8.21 -7.94 -2.57
N ALA A 393 -8.58 -7.23 -1.51
CA ALA A 393 -7.88 -6.02 -1.08
C ALA A 393 -7.55 -6.15 0.41
N ALA A 394 -6.29 -5.90 0.78
CA ALA A 394 -5.84 -5.97 2.17
C ALA A 394 -4.65 -5.06 2.49
N GLY A 395 -4.65 -4.47 3.68
CA GLY A 395 -3.53 -3.76 4.28
C GLY A 395 -2.45 -4.72 4.77
N THR A 396 -1.19 -4.39 4.49
CA THR A 396 -0.04 -5.23 4.88
C THR A 396 0.27 -5.19 6.37
N ASP A 397 -0.28 -4.23 7.10
CA ASP A 397 -0.23 -4.13 8.56
C ASP A 397 -1.18 -5.11 9.28
N GLY A 398 -2.08 -5.73 8.52
CA GLY A 398 -3.07 -6.65 9.05
C GLY A 398 -4.31 -5.95 9.61
N GLN A 399 -4.47 -4.65 9.34
CA GLN A 399 -5.60 -3.86 9.81
C GLN A 399 -6.15 -2.94 8.70
N ASP A 400 -7.47 -2.85 8.60
CA ASP A 400 -8.16 -1.96 7.67
C ASP A 400 -9.25 -1.18 8.42
N GLY A 401 -9.02 0.13 8.55
CA GLY A 401 -9.84 1.00 9.38
C GLY A 401 -9.82 0.58 10.87
N PRO A 402 -10.83 0.98 11.67
CA PRO A 402 -10.94 0.62 13.08
C PRO A 402 -11.53 -0.79 13.25
N THR A 403 -10.92 -1.79 12.60
CA THR A 403 -11.39 -3.18 12.59
C THR A 403 -10.25 -4.15 12.88
N GLU A 404 -10.58 -5.43 13.10
CA GLU A 404 -9.60 -6.52 13.28
C GLU A 404 -9.21 -7.19 11.95
N ALA A 405 -9.84 -6.80 10.85
CA ALA A 405 -9.57 -7.36 9.53
C ALA A 405 -8.53 -6.51 8.80
N ALA A 406 -7.64 -7.17 8.06
CA ALA A 406 -6.71 -6.54 7.13
C ALA A 406 -7.43 -6.03 5.86
N GLY A 407 -8.63 -6.53 5.58
CA GLY A 407 -9.32 -6.28 4.33
C GLY A 407 -10.41 -7.30 4.08
N ALA A 408 -10.77 -7.50 2.82
CA ALA A 408 -11.76 -8.49 2.43
C ALA A 408 -11.48 -9.11 1.05
N VAL A 409 -12.03 -10.31 0.86
CA VAL A 409 -12.01 -11.06 -0.38
C VAL A 409 -13.44 -11.28 -0.89
N ILE A 410 -13.67 -11.12 -2.19
CA ILE A 410 -14.96 -11.34 -2.84
C ILE A 410 -14.86 -12.30 -4.01
N HIS A 411 -15.97 -12.99 -4.30
CA HIS A 411 -16.12 -13.94 -5.40
C HIS A 411 -17.41 -13.64 -6.20
N PRO A 412 -17.51 -14.10 -7.46
CA PRO A 412 -18.76 -14.10 -8.23
C PRO A 412 -19.84 -14.90 -7.48
N GLY A 413 -20.75 -14.19 -6.82
CA GLY A 413 -21.77 -14.81 -5.97
C GLY A 413 -21.82 -14.26 -4.54
N SER A 414 -20.80 -13.54 -4.08
CA SER A 414 -20.80 -12.92 -2.75
C SER A 414 -22.03 -12.03 -2.53
N LEU A 415 -22.47 -11.27 -3.54
CA LEU A 415 -23.70 -10.47 -3.44
C LEU A 415 -24.99 -11.31 -3.59
N GLY A 416 -24.95 -12.43 -4.31
CA GLY A 416 -26.05 -13.39 -4.32
C GLY A 416 -26.29 -13.97 -2.91
N GLN A 417 -25.21 -14.34 -2.22
CA GLN A 417 -25.25 -14.79 -0.83
C GLN A 417 -25.76 -13.69 0.11
N ALA A 418 -25.26 -12.45 -0.03
CA ALA A 418 -25.72 -11.32 0.77
C ALA A 418 -27.23 -11.08 0.59
N ARG A 419 -27.73 -11.08 -0.66
CA ARG A 419 -29.17 -10.95 -0.96
C ARG A 419 -30.01 -12.09 -0.38
N ALA A 420 -29.50 -13.32 -0.41
CA ALA A 420 -30.18 -14.46 0.22
C ALA A 420 -30.31 -14.32 1.74
N LEU A 421 -29.41 -13.55 2.37
CA LEU A 421 -29.46 -13.17 3.78
C LEU A 421 -30.27 -11.89 4.05
N GLY A 422 -30.88 -11.29 3.01
CA GLY A 422 -31.62 -10.04 3.12
C GLY A 422 -30.74 -8.80 3.33
N LEU A 423 -29.45 -8.88 3.00
CA LEU A 423 -28.49 -7.78 3.14
C LEU A 423 -28.44 -6.95 1.85
N ASP A 424 -28.53 -5.63 1.99
CA ASP A 424 -28.33 -4.68 0.89
C ASP A 424 -26.95 -4.00 1.02
N PRO A 425 -25.97 -4.30 0.14
CA PRO A 425 -24.64 -3.71 0.22
C PRO A 425 -24.65 -2.18 0.12
N PHE A 426 -25.64 -1.57 -0.56
CA PHE A 426 -25.71 -0.11 -0.70
C PHE A 426 -26.08 0.58 0.62
N VAL A 427 -26.88 -0.08 1.48
CA VAL A 427 -27.18 0.41 2.83
C VAL A 427 -25.90 0.47 3.66
N PHE A 428 -25.12 -0.61 3.70
CA PHE A 428 -23.85 -0.65 4.45
C PHE A 428 -22.84 0.36 3.91
N LEU A 429 -22.71 0.49 2.58
CA LEU A 429 -21.88 1.52 1.95
C LEU A 429 -22.28 2.94 2.36
N SER A 430 -23.58 3.23 2.42
CA SER A 430 -24.06 4.57 2.81
C SER A 430 -23.73 4.92 4.27
N HIS A 431 -23.52 3.91 5.11
CA HIS A 431 -23.16 4.06 6.52
C HIS A 431 -21.67 3.84 6.82
N SER A 432 -20.83 3.65 5.79
CA SER A 432 -19.40 3.29 5.93
C SER A 432 -19.20 2.04 6.81
N ASP A 433 -20.03 1.02 6.61
CA ASP A 433 -20.10 -0.19 7.45
C ASP A 433 -19.70 -1.47 6.70
N SER A 434 -18.58 -1.43 5.97
CA SER A 434 -18.10 -2.58 5.20
C SER A 434 -17.73 -3.79 6.07
N PHE A 435 -17.24 -3.56 7.30
CA PHE A 435 -16.99 -4.64 8.26
C PHE A 435 -18.30 -5.28 8.73
N GLY A 436 -19.31 -4.44 9.03
CA GLY A 436 -20.64 -4.92 9.41
C GLY A 436 -21.29 -5.76 8.32
N PHE A 437 -21.14 -5.36 7.06
CA PHE A 437 -21.62 -6.13 5.91
C PHE A 437 -21.02 -7.54 5.85
N PHE A 438 -19.69 -7.65 5.84
CA PHE A 438 -19.04 -8.95 5.76
C PHE A 438 -19.24 -9.79 7.03
N SER A 439 -19.35 -9.16 8.19
CA SER A 439 -19.70 -9.84 9.44
C SER A 439 -21.11 -10.43 9.39
N ALA A 440 -22.08 -9.69 8.85
CA ALA A 440 -23.45 -10.16 8.66
C ALA A 440 -23.55 -11.30 7.64
N MET A 441 -22.62 -11.39 6.69
CA MET A 441 -22.44 -12.54 5.80
C MET A 441 -21.75 -13.75 6.46
N GLY A 442 -21.47 -13.70 7.77
CA GLY A 442 -20.79 -14.76 8.51
C GLY A 442 -19.26 -14.61 8.59
N GLY A 443 -18.70 -13.46 8.21
CA GLY A 443 -17.29 -13.10 8.39
C GLY A 443 -16.30 -13.83 7.47
N GLN A 444 -16.78 -14.75 6.63
CA GLN A 444 -15.93 -15.61 5.79
C GLN A 444 -15.13 -14.84 4.72
N ASN A 445 -15.61 -13.66 4.35
CA ASN A 445 -14.98 -12.77 3.37
C ASN A 445 -14.00 -11.78 4.01
N LEU A 446 -13.94 -11.69 5.34
CA LEU A 446 -12.95 -10.88 6.04
C LEU A 446 -11.59 -11.56 5.99
N VAL A 447 -10.55 -10.78 5.76
CA VAL A 447 -9.15 -11.26 5.79
C VAL A 447 -8.60 -10.96 7.18
N LEU A 448 -8.49 -11.99 8.01
CA LEU A 448 -7.99 -11.89 9.38
C LEU A 448 -6.55 -12.41 9.46
N THR A 449 -5.58 -11.52 9.49
CA THR A 449 -4.15 -11.88 9.64
C THR A 449 -3.64 -11.67 11.07
N GLY A 450 -4.35 -10.86 11.87
CA GLY A 450 -3.76 -10.18 13.02
C GLY A 450 -2.70 -9.17 12.60
N PHE A 451 -2.11 -8.47 13.58
CA PHE A 451 -1.02 -7.52 13.32
C PHE A 451 0.20 -8.25 12.76
N THR A 452 0.69 -7.79 11.61
CA THR A 452 1.83 -8.40 10.92
C THR A 452 3.18 -7.88 11.42
N GLY A 453 3.19 -6.75 12.13
CA GLY A 453 4.40 -6.08 12.61
C GLY A 453 5.14 -5.28 11.53
N THR A 454 4.55 -5.08 10.36
CA THR A 454 5.09 -4.24 9.27
C THR A 454 3.99 -3.40 8.65
N ASN A 455 4.32 -2.35 7.90
CA ASN A 455 3.35 -1.63 7.08
C ASN A 455 4.03 -1.12 5.81
N VAL A 456 3.60 -1.62 4.67
CA VAL A 456 4.03 -1.22 3.33
C VAL A 456 2.82 -0.98 2.43
N MET A 457 1.76 -0.37 2.99
CA MET A 457 0.50 -0.01 2.34
C MET A 457 -0.39 -1.22 1.96
N ASP A 458 -1.27 -1.06 0.96
CA ASP A 458 -2.26 -2.05 0.54
C ASP A 458 -1.75 -2.97 -0.59
N LEU A 459 -2.29 -4.19 -0.62
CA LEU A 459 -2.18 -5.14 -1.72
C LEU A 459 -3.56 -5.46 -2.29
N HIS A 460 -3.65 -5.48 -3.61
CA HIS A 460 -4.82 -5.85 -4.37
C HIS A 460 -4.49 -7.00 -5.33
N LEU A 461 -5.28 -8.08 -5.29
CA LEU A 461 -5.13 -9.21 -6.19
C LEU A 461 -6.45 -9.46 -6.92
N LEU A 462 -6.41 -9.40 -8.24
CA LEU A 462 -7.50 -9.85 -9.11
C LEU A 462 -7.09 -11.16 -9.78
N MET A 463 -7.74 -12.25 -9.40
CA MET A 463 -7.52 -13.58 -9.98
C MET A 463 -8.68 -13.92 -10.89
N VAL A 464 -8.37 -14.32 -12.13
CA VAL A 464 -9.33 -14.80 -13.12
C VAL A 464 -8.83 -16.12 -13.66
N TYR A 465 -9.56 -17.20 -13.44
CA TYR A 465 -9.13 -18.53 -13.88
C TYR A 465 -10.26 -19.29 -14.57
N PRO A 466 -9.95 -20.14 -15.57
CA PRO A 466 -10.96 -20.95 -16.25
C PRO A 466 -11.64 -21.91 -15.26
N ARG A 467 -12.96 -22.06 -15.36
CA ARG A 467 -13.68 -23.18 -14.74
C ARG A 467 -13.31 -24.45 -15.48
N SER A 468 -12.49 -25.31 -14.88
CA SER A 468 -12.34 -26.67 -15.38
C SER A 468 -13.66 -27.41 -15.21
N GLN A 469 -14.10 -28.16 -16.24
CA GLN A 469 -15.21 -29.12 -16.08
C GLN A 469 -14.84 -30.25 -15.09
N ASP A 470 -13.54 -30.45 -14.83
CA ASP A 470 -13.02 -31.29 -13.75
C ASP A 470 -12.68 -30.46 -12.51
N ALA A 471 -13.66 -30.32 -11.62
CA ALA A 471 -13.53 -29.66 -10.32
C ALA A 471 -12.65 -30.43 -9.31
N SER A 472 -12.14 -31.62 -9.66
CA SER A 472 -11.41 -32.52 -8.78
C SER A 472 -9.91 -32.21 -8.64
N ALA A 473 -9.34 -31.40 -9.54
CA ALA A 473 -7.90 -31.11 -9.57
C ALA A 473 -7.48 -29.93 -8.67
N PHE A 474 -8.42 -29.12 -8.16
CA PHE A 474 -8.13 -27.79 -7.60
C PHE A 474 -8.60 -27.57 -6.15
N GLN A 475 -8.82 -28.65 -5.40
CA GLN A 475 -9.07 -28.58 -3.94
C GLN A 475 -7.79 -28.40 -3.08
N GLN A 476 -6.63 -28.09 -3.69
CA GLN A 476 -5.36 -27.80 -3.00
C GLN A 476 -4.98 -26.33 -3.19
#